data_AF-A0AAW2D7Q9-F1
#
_entry.id   AF-A0AAW2D7Q9-F1
#
_cell.length_a   1.000
_cell.length_b   1.000
_cell.length_c   1.000
_cell.angle_alpha   90.00
_cell.angle_beta   90.00
_cell.angle_gamma   90.00
#
_symmetry.space_group_name_H-M   'P 1'
#
loop_
_entity.id
_entity.type
_entity.pdbx_description
1 polymer ?
#
loop_
_entity_poly.entity_id
_entity_poly.type
_entity_poly.pdbx_seq_one_letter_code
_entity_poly.pdbx_strand_id
1 'polypeptide(L)'
;MSNFVTKVTSSSSEFSFGFRRFQINEKESQFLLAIWFTKTKDQTIVWSANGNEPAPQGSTLMQNSSSAFVLNDPNGKELWKAPGNGSKSSCAAILDNGNLVILDEQYNSIWESFKEPTDTILPGQILYMNTTLKSHQSTTNYSYGRFHLSLQLDGNLVLYYINMPSEVLNHAYFATMTIDDAFGCHEGPQASGKFMWEGEPGPKHFILYGQWRGLWELPHWELPRVPHRLGGAPTCGL
;
A
#
# COMPACT_ATOMS: atom_id res chain seq x y z
N MET A 1 -4.85 -24.16 -20.59
CA MET A 1 -5.71 -23.04 -20.16
C MET A 1 -5.53 -22.90 -18.66
N SER A 2 -4.70 -21.97 -18.21
CA SER A 2 -4.48 -21.73 -16.77
C SER A 2 -5.61 -20.84 -16.25
N ASN A 3 -6.52 -21.41 -15.47
CA ASN A 3 -7.53 -20.65 -14.74
C ASN A 3 -6.84 -20.05 -13.51
N PHE A 4 -6.32 -18.84 -13.61
CA PHE A 4 -5.79 -18.15 -12.43
C PHE A 4 -6.96 -17.70 -11.55
N VAL A 5 -6.89 -18.11 -10.28
CA VAL A 5 -7.80 -17.72 -9.20
C VAL A 5 -7.83 -16.19 -9.12
N THR A 6 -8.99 -15.58 -9.34
CA THR A 6 -9.16 -14.12 -9.53
C THR A 6 -8.88 -13.31 -8.24
N LYS A 7 -8.77 -13.99 -7.10
CA LYS A 7 -8.68 -13.38 -5.78
C LYS A 7 -8.03 -14.35 -4.77
N VAL A 8 -6.98 -13.89 -4.10
CA VAL A 8 -6.39 -14.55 -2.92
C VAL A 8 -6.89 -13.84 -1.67
N THR A 9 -7.15 -14.58 -0.59
CA THR A 9 -7.61 -14.03 0.69
C THR A 9 -6.68 -14.48 1.81
N SER A 10 -6.34 -13.55 2.71
CA SER A 10 -5.54 -13.81 3.91
C SER A 10 -6.23 -14.83 4.84
N SER A 11 -5.48 -15.50 5.71
CA SER A 11 -6.00 -16.55 6.60
C SER A 11 -7.11 -16.05 7.54
N SER A 12 -6.96 -14.83 8.05
CA SER A 12 -7.96 -14.11 8.86
C SER A 12 -9.20 -13.66 8.06
N SER A 13 -9.11 -13.71 6.73
CA SER A 13 -10.08 -13.14 5.79
C SER A 13 -10.29 -11.63 5.96
N GLU A 14 -9.37 -10.91 6.60
CA GLU A 14 -9.43 -9.44 6.69
C GLU A 14 -9.04 -8.80 5.36
N PHE A 15 -7.98 -9.29 4.71
CA PHE A 15 -7.46 -8.75 3.46
C PHE A 15 -7.61 -9.71 2.29
N SER A 16 -7.83 -9.14 1.11
CA SER A 16 -7.87 -9.83 -0.17
C SER A 16 -6.96 -9.15 -1.18
N PHE A 17 -6.38 -9.93 -2.08
CA PHE A 17 -5.58 -9.46 -3.21
C PHE A 17 -6.11 -10.02 -4.53
N GLY A 18 -6.11 -9.22 -5.59
CA GLY A 18 -6.53 -9.67 -6.93
C GLY A 18 -7.04 -8.54 -7.82
N PHE A 19 -7.83 -8.89 -8.83
CA PHE A 19 -8.41 -7.92 -9.76
C PHE A 19 -9.68 -7.28 -9.18
N ARG A 20 -9.64 -5.96 -8.99
CA ARG A 20 -10.75 -5.14 -8.54
C ARG A 20 -11.30 -4.31 -9.70
N ARG A 21 -12.53 -4.64 -10.10
CA ARG A 21 -13.26 -3.95 -11.17
C ARG A 21 -13.80 -2.60 -10.69
N PHE A 22 -13.69 -1.58 -11.53
CA PHE A 22 -14.46 -0.34 -11.42
C PHE A 22 -14.97 0.08 -12.81
N GLN A 23 -16.10 0.78 -12.83
CA GLN A 23 -16.76 1.21 -14.06
C GLN A 23 -16.27 2.60 -14.45
N ILE A 24 -15.87 2.80 -15.70
CA ILE A 24 -15.61 4.14 -16.26
C ILE A 24 -16.92 4.72 -16.80
N ASN A 25 -17.69 3.88 -17.50
CA ASN A 25 -18.99 4.19 -18.08
C ASN A 25 -19.84 2.91 -18.16
N GLU A 26 -21.05 2.98 -18.73
CA GLU A 26 -21.99 1.85 -18.80
C GLU A 26 -21.47 0.63 -19.57
N LYS A 27 -20.49 0.81 -20.47
CA LYS A 27 -19.99 -0.24 -21.37
C LYS A 27 -18.55 -0.64 -21.10
N GLU A 28 -17.82 0.15 -20.33
CA GLU A 28 -16.38 0.02 -20.17
C GLU A 28 -15.99 -0.08 -18.70
N SER A 29 -15.23 -1.15 -18.41
CA SER A 29 -14.68 -1.39 -17.10
C SER A 29 -13.18 -1.50 -17.15
N GLN A 30 -12.56 -0.97 -16.10
CA GLN A 30 -11.16 -1.12 -15.83
C GLN A 30 -10.96 -1.93 -14.55
N PHE A 31 -9.73 -2.42 -14.41
CA PHE A 31 -9.34 -3.29 -13.32
C PHE A 31 -8.05 -2.78 -12.67
N LEU A 32 -8.06 -2.76 -11.35
CA LEU A 32 -6.86 -2.60 -10.55
C LEU A 32 -6.41 -3.97 -10.06
N LEU A 33 -5.12 -4.22 -10.11
CA LEU A 33 -4.51 -5.26 -9.28
C LEU A 33 -4.27 -4.64 -7.90
N ALA A 34 -5.04 -5.09 -6.91
CA ALA A 34 -5.19 -4.36 -5.66
C ALA A 34 -5.27 -5.26 -4.43
N ILE A 35 -5.02 -4.65 -3.26
CA ILE A 35 -5.32 -5.20 -1.94
C ILE A 35 -6.50 -4.41 -1.37
N TRP A 36 -7.46 -5.10 -0.74
CA TRP A 36 -8.61 -4.46 -0.11
C TRP A 36 -9.07 -5.18 1.16
N PHE A 37 -9.80 -4.44 2.01
CA PHE A 37 -10.52 -5.02 3.14
C PHE A 37 -11.66 -5.90 2.64
N THR A 38 -11.65 -7.18 2.98
CA THR A 38 -12.60 -8.17 2.47
C THR A 38 -13.99 -8.00 3.05
N LYS A 39 -14.05 -7.64 4.35
CA LYS A 39 -15.27 -7.65 5.17
C LYS A 39 -16.01 -6.31 5.19
N THR A 40 -15.43 -5.24 4.62
CA THR A 40 -16.10 -3.95 4.53
C THR A 40 -17.09 -3.93 3.37
N LYS A 41 -18.18 -3.17 3.51
CA LYS A 41 -19.24 -3.08 2.49
C LYS A 41 -18.71 -2.61 1.14
N ASP A 42 -17.85 -1.58 1.19
CA ASP A 42 -17.30 -0.98 -0.02
C ASP A 42 -16.02 -1.69 -0.50
N GLN A 43 -15.52 -2.65 0.30
CA GLN A 43 -14.27 -3.37 0.03
C GLN A 43 -13.14 -2.41 -0.33
N THR A 44 -12.90 -1.48 0.59
CA THR A 44 -11.96 -0.36 0.46
C THR A 44 -10.59 -0.86 0.04
N ILE A 45 -10.09 -0.33 -1.09
CA ILE A 45 -8.75 -0.58 -1.60
C ILE A 45 -7.74 0.15 -0.70
N VAL A 46 -6.68 -0.56 -0.31
CA VAL A 46 -5.62 -0.06 0.57
C VAL A 46 -4.25 -0.04 -0.10
N TRP A 47 -4.14 -0.70 -1.26
CA TRP A 47 -2.94 -0.69 -2.10
C TRP A 47 -3.34 -1.09 -3.52
N SER A 48 -2.70 -0.51 -4.54
CA SER A 48 -2.87 -0.92 -5.93
C SER A 48 -1.58 -0.81 -6.74
N ALA A 49 -1.36 -1.76 -7.64
CA ALA A 49 -0.15 -1.84 -8.45
C ALA A 49 -0.16 -0.86 -9.64
N ASN A 50 -1.34 -0.63 -10.21
CA ASN A 50 -1.52 -0.02 -11.52
C ASN A 50 -2.57 1.11 -11.50
N GLY A 51 -2.61 1.92 -10.43
CA GLY A 51 -3.55 3.03 -10.29
C GLY A 51 -3.49 4.07 -11.42
N ASN A 52 -2.29 4.36 -11.94
CA ASN A 52 -2.09 5.31 -13.04
C ASN A 52 -2.39 4.72 -14.42
N GLU A 53 -2.29 3.41 -14.56
CA GLU A 53 -2.62 2.71 -15.81
C GLU A 53 -3.53 1.51 -15.53
N PRO A 54 -4.82 1.76 -15.29
CA PRO A 54 -5.77 0.69 -14.99
C PRO A 54 -5.89 -0.29 -16.15
N ALA A 55 -5.99 -1.57 -15.79
CA ALA A 55 -5.93 -2.66 -16.74
C ALA A 55 -7.26 -2.81 -17.48
N PRO A 56 -7.26 -2.97 -18.82
CA PRO A 56 -8.48 -3.29 -19.57
C PRO A 56 -8.96 -4.72 -19.31
N GLN A 57 -10.18 -5.02 -19.71
CA GLN A 57 -10.73 -6.38 -19.63
C GLN A 57 -9.87 -7.38 -20.41
N GLY A 58 -9.61 -8.55 -19.81
CA GLY A 58 -8.78 -9.61 -20.40
C GLY A 58 -7.29 -9.51 -20.04
N SER A 59 -6.90 -8.48 -19.26
CA SER A 59 -5.55 -8.40 -18.70
C SER A 59 -5.26 -9.56 -17.76
N THR A 60 -3.98 -9.92 -17.64
CA THR A 60 -3.55 -11.12 -16.92
C THR A 60 -2.33 -10.84 -16.03
N LEU A 61 -2.36 -11.37 -14.82
CA LEU A 61 -1.19 -11.43 -13.93
C LEU A 61 -0.55 -12.80 -14.10
N MET A 62 0.71 -12.84 -14.51
CA MET A 62 1.45 -14.08 -14.74
C MET A 62 2.92 -13.94 -14.39
N GLN A 63 3.60 -15.06 -14.19
CA GLN A 63 5.04 -15.10 -14.07
C GLN A 63 5.68 -15.15 -15.47
N ASN A 64 6.58 -14.21 -15.77
CA ASN A 64 7.27 -14.17 -17.05
C ASN A 64 8.45 -15.16 -17.11
N SER A 65 9.17 -15.21 -18.24
CA SER A 65 10.33 -16.10 -18.43
C SER A 65 11.49 -15.84 -17.46
N SER A 66 11.58 -14.64 -16.89
CA SER A 66 12.55 -14.28 -15.86
C SER A 66 12.07 -14.58 -14.44
N SER A 67 10.93 -15.26 -14.29
CA SER A 67 10.31 -15.56 -13.01
C SER A 67 9.90 -14.32 -12.21
N ALA A 68 9.50 -13.24 -12.87
CA ALA A 68 8.90 -12.08 -12.22
C ALA A 68 7.38 -12.06 -12.45
N PHE A 69 6.61 -11.62 -11.45
CA PHE A 69 5.17 -11.37 -11.63
C PHE A 69 4.95 -10.11 -12.47
N VAL A 70 4.20 -10.25 -13.56
CA VAL A 70 3.92 -9.19 -14.52
C VAL A 70 2.42 -9.15 -14.82
N LEU A 71 1.85 -7.96 -14.73
CA LEU A 71 0.52 -7.63 -15.21
C LEU A 71 0.61 -7.14 -16.66
N ASN A 72 0.00 -7.87 -17.58
CA ASN A 72 -0.06 -7.51 -18.99
C ASN A 72 -1.50 -7.23 -19.43
N ASP A 73 -1.66 -6.27 -20.34
CA ASP A 73 -2.90 -6.08 -21.07
C ASP A 73 -3.15 -7.22 -22.08
N PRO A 74 -4.35 -7.32 -22.70
CA PRO A 74 -4.66 -8.36 -23.69
C PRO A 74 -3.76 -8.34 -24.94
N ASN A 75 -3.11 -7.21 -25.23
CA ASN A 75 -2.22 -7.03 -26.37
C ASN A 75 -0.76 -7.33 -26.02
N GLY A 76 -0.46 -7.68 -24.77
CA GLY A 76 0.89 -7.98 -24.27
C GLY A 76 1.68 -6.76 -23.79
N LYS A 77 1.06 -5.59 -23.63
CA LYS A 77 1.70 -4.44 -22.98
C LYS A 77 1.85 -4.71 -21.48
N GLU A 78 3.07 -4.59 -20.97
CA GLU A 78 3.35 -4.60 -19.53
C GLU A 78 2.76 -3.33 -18.88
N LEU A 79 1.79 -3.54 -17.98
CA LEU A 79 1.14 -2.47 -17.20
C LEU A 79 1.78 -2.29 -15.83
N TRP A 80 2.28 -3.39 -15.26
CA TRP A 80 3.02 -3.41 -14.01
C TRP A 80 3.88 -4.66 -13.93
N LYS A 81 5.04 -4.53 -13.28
CA LYS A 81 5.91 -5.63 -12.94
C LYS A 81 6.30 -5.51 -11.49
N ALA A 82 6.17 -6.62 -10.77
CA ALA A 82 6.64 -6.71 -9.40
C ALA A 82 8.12 -6.32 -9.32
N PRO A 83 8.47 -5.30 -8.53
CA PRO A 83 9.87 -5.04 -8.21
C PRO A 83 10.45 -6.25 -7.47
N GLY A 84 11.76 -6.41 -7.54
CA GLY A 84 12.45 -7.52 -6.89
C GLY A 84 13.92 -7.21 -6.72
N ASN A 85 14.60 -8.03 -5.94
CA ASN A 85 16.03 -7.88 -5.62
C ASN A 85 16.95 -8.62 -6.61
N GLY A 86 16.44 -9.02 -7.78
CA GLY A 86 17.15 -9.85 -8.77
C GLY A 86 16.98 -11.36 -8.59
N SER A 87 16.39 -11.80 -7.49
CA SER A 87 16.01 -13.21 -7.27
C SER A 87 14.76 -13.58 -8.08
N LYS A 88 14.61 -14.87 -8.38
CA LYS A 88 13.43 -15.40 -9.07
C LYS A 88 12.25 -15.50 -8.11
N SER A 89 11.09 -14.95 -8.49
CA SER A 89 9.86 -15.15 -7.75
C SER A 89 9.40 -16.60 -7.89
N SER A 90 8.95 -17.19 -6.79
CA SER A 90 8.34 -18.51 -6.76
C SER A 90 6.85 -18.43 -6.49
N CYS A 91 6.42 -17.57 -5.58
CA CYS A 91 5.01 -17.42 -5.23
C CYS A 91 4.70 -16.05 -4.64
N ALA A 92 3.41 -15.71 -4.54
CA ALA A 92 2.95 -14.54 -3.79
C ALA A 92 1.96 -14.93 -2.68
N ALA A 93 1.99 -14.22 -1.56
CA ALA A 93 1.10 -14.44 -0.42
C ALA A 93 0.62 -13.13 0.20
N ILE A 94 -0.65 -13.07 0.57
CA ILE A 94 -1.24 -11.96 1.32
C ILE A 94 -1.29 -12.33 2.80
N LEU A 95 -0.62 -11.53 3.64
CA LEU A 95 -0.56 -11.74 5.09
C LEU A 95 -1.78 -11.14 5.80
N ASP A 96 -2.01 -11.56 7.04
CA ASP A 96 -3.13 -11.10 7.87
C ASP A 96 -3.06 -9.61 8.27
N ASN A 97 -1.89 -9.00 8.15
CA ASN A 97 -1.72 -7.55 8.32
C ASN A 97 -1.96 -6.76 7.01
N GLY A 98 -2.25 -7.44 5.90
CA GLY A 98 -2.46 -6.83 4.59
C GLY A 98 -1.19 -6.62 3.76
N ASN A 99 -0.03 -7.06 4.25
CA ASN A 99 1.21 -7.04 3.46
C ASN A 99 1.17 -8.15 2.40
N LEU A 100 1.27 -7.76 1.12
CA LEU A 100 1.47 -8.71 0.03
C LEU A 100 2.97 -8.92 -0.12
N VAL A 101 3.40 -10.18 0.02
CA VAL A 101 4.80 -10.56 -0.10
C VAL A 101 5.01 -11.43 -1.33
N ILE A 102 6.11 -11.20 -2.03
CA ILE A 102 6.59 -12.09 -3.08
C ILE A 102 7.79 -12.82 -2.53
N LEU A 103 7.77 -14.15 -2.67
CA LEU A 103 8.75 -15.05 -2.10
C LEU A 103 9.58 -15.73 -3.19
N ASP A 104 10.86 -15.98 -2.91
CA ASP A 104 11.69 -16.87 -3.73
C ASP A 104 11.43 -18.35 -3.40
N GLU A 105 12.14 -19.26 -4.08
CA GLU A 105 12.04 -20.72 -3.87
C GLU A 105 12.48 -21.15 -2.47
N GLN A 106 13.21 -20.31 -1.73
CA GLN A 106 13.65 -20.54 -0.36
C GLN A 106 12.72 -19.86 0.66
N TYR A 107 11.57 -19.34 0.21
CA TYR A 107 10.61 -18.59 1.01
C TYR A 107 11.16 -17.29 1.63
N ASN A 108 12.24 -16.72 1.09
CA ASN A 108 12.67 -15.40 1.48
C ASN A 108 11.81 -14.34 0.80
N SER A 109 11.47 -13.29 1.54
CA SER A 109 10.79 -12.11 0.99
C SER A 109 11.73 -11.35 0.06
N ILE A 110 11.35 -11.25 -1.22
CA ILE A 110 12.11 -10.49 -2.23
C ILE A 110 11.43 -9.17 -2.60
N TRP A 111 10.16 -9.01 -2.24
CA TRP A 111 9.38 -7.78 -2.37
C TRP A 111 8.17 -7.77 -1.42
N GLU A 112 7.77 -6.59 -0.97
CA GLU A 112 6.65 -6.38 -0.04
C GLU A 112 5.88 -5.11 -0.38
N SER A 113 4.55 -5.17 -0.43
CA SER A 113 3.71 -3.99 -0.69
C SER A 113 3.87 -2.90 0.36
N PHE A 114 4.20 -3.28 1.61
CA PHE A 114 4.42 -2.33 2.70
C PHE A 114 5.59 -1.37 2.47
N LYS A 115 6.57 -1.77 1.64
CA LYS A 115 7.73 -0.93 1.27
C LYS A 115 7.42 0.05 0.14
N GLU A 116 6.27 -0.11 -0.52
CA GLU A 116 5.81 0.73 -1.63
C GLU A 116 4.34 1.14 -1.43
N PRO A 117 4.04 1.97 -0.41
CA PRO A 117 2.67 2.42 -0.15
C PRO A 117 2.13 3.28 -1.29
N THR A 118 0.81 3.23 -1.49
CA THR A 118 0.10 4.11 -2.45
C THR A 118 -0.41 5.37 -1.77
N ASP A 119 -1.57 5.28 -1.13
CA ASP A 119 -2.34 6.38 -0.55
C ASP A 119 -2.80 6.06 0.88
N THR A 120 -2.56 4.83 1.35
CA THR A 120 -2.97 4.31 2.65
C THR A 120 -1.78 3.75 3.42
N ILE A 121 -1.77 3.95 4.74
CA ILE A 121 -0.84 3.31 5.68
C ILE A 121 -1.65 2.35 6.55
N LEU A 122 -1.25 1.07 6.59
CA LEU A 122 -1.92 0.05 7.40
C LEU A 122 -1.33 -0.07 8.81
N PRO A 123 -2.10 -0.57 9.80
CA PRO A 123 -1.58 -0.82 11.14
C PRO A 123 -0.35 -1.75 11.10
N GLY A 124 0.72 -1.35 11.79
CA GLY A 124 1.98 -2.09 11.84
C GLY A 124 2.86 -1.94 10.60
N GLN A 125 2.44 -1.17 9.58
CA GLN A 125 3.30 -0.79 8.47
C GLN A 125 4.33 0.25 8.95
N ILE A 126 5.59 0.01 8.64
CA ILE A 126 6.68 0.96 8.89
C ILE A 126 6.85 1.81 7.64
N LEU A 127 6.74 3.13 7.81
CA LEU A 127 7.05 4.08 6.75
C LEU A 127 8.54 4.43 6.82
N TYR A 128 9.28 4.17 5.74
CA TYR A 128 10.70 4.49 5.67
C TYR A 128 10.91 5.95 5.24
N MET A 129 12.04 6.54 5.66
CA MET A 129 12.43 7.87 5.20
C MET A 129 12.48 7.92 3.67
N ASN A 130 12.18 9.09 3.12
CA ASN A 130 12.03 9.33 1.68
C ASN A 130 10.85 8.59 1.02
N THR A 131 9.83 8.20 1.79
CA THR A 131 8.60 7.62 1.25
C THR A 131 7.54 8.69 1.06
N THR A 132 6.83 8.66 -0.07
CA THR A 132 5.73 9.57 -0.35
C THR A 132 4.48 8.81 -0.75
N LEU A 133 3.40 9.02 0.00
CA LEU A 133 2.06 8.57 -0.36
C LEU A 133 1.37 9.63 -1.21
N LYS A 134 0.63 9.20 -2.22
CA LYS A 134 -0.05 10.08 -3.17
C LYS A 134 -1.53 9.73 -3.17
N SER A 135 -2.38 10.71 -2.90
CA SER A 135 -3.83 10.52 -2.96
C SER A 135 -4.25 10.07 -4.36
N HIS A 136 -5.44 9.48 -4.49
CA HIS A 136 -6.10 9.34 -5.78
C HIS A 136 -6.63 10.70 -6.30
N GLN A 137 -6.88 10.80 -7.61
CA GLN A 137 -7.47 11.99 -8.21
C GLN A 137 -8.94 12.17 -7.80
N SER A 138 -9.68 11.07 -7.69
CA SER A 138 -11.05 11.03 -7.17
C SER A 138 -11.40 9.63 -6.63
N THR A 139 -12.62 9.44 -6.13
CA THR A 139 -13.15 8.13 -5.71
C THR A 139 -13.34 7.13 -6.87
N THR A 140 -13.31 7.62 -8.11
CA THR A 140 -13.48 6.82 -9.34
C THR A 140 -12.26 6.83 -10.25
N ASN A 141 -11.24 7.64 -9.91
CA ASN A 141 -10.01 7.75 -10.67
C ASN A 141 -8.80 7.57 -9.75
N TYR A 142 -8.16 6.41 -9.88
CA TYR A 142 -7.05 5.94 -9.06
C TYR A 142 -5.67 6.43 -9.53
N SER A 143 -5.62 7.28 -10.56
CA SER A 143 -4.39 7.98 -10.91
C SER A 143 -3.96 8.93 -9.77
N TYR A 144 -2.67 9.27 -9.75
CA TYR A 144 -2.15 10.17 -8.73
C TYR A 144 -2.87 11.53 -8.74
N GLY A 145 -3.33 11.89 -7.54
CA GLY A 145 -3.99 13.13 -7.22
C GLY A 145 -3.02 14.20 -6.71
N ARG A 146 -3.63 15.22 -6.11
CA ARG A 146 -2.96 16.48 -5.76
C ARG A 146 -2.35 16.52 -4.36
N PHE A 147 -2.66 15.56 -3.50
CA PHE A 147 -2.22 15.56 -2.11
C PHE A 147 -1.15 14.50 -1.90
N HIS A 148 0.05 14.93 -1.50
CA HIS A 148 1.19 14.06 -1.29
C HIS A 148 1.63 14.14 0.17
N LEU A 149 1.63 13.02 0.87
CA LEU A 149 2.15 12.92 2.24
C LEU A 149 3.56 12.31 2.17
N SER A 150 4.57 13.10 2.50
CA SER A 150 5.98 12.73 2.35
C SER A 150 6.66 12.65 3.71
N LEU A 151 7.24 11.49 4.02
CA LEU A 151 8.20 11.34 5.12
C LEU A 151 9.59 11.62 4.56
N GLN A 152 10.16 12.76 4.92
CA GLN A 152 11.39 13.28 4.34
C GLN A 152 12.64 12.65 4.95
N LEU A 153 13.78 12.84 4.31
CA LEU A 153 15.07 12.32 4.80
C LEU A 153 15.50 12.93 6.14
N ASP A 154 15.00 14.11 6.46
CA ASP A 154 15.22 14.81 7.74
C ASP A 154 14.27 14.37 8.85
N GLY A 155 13.41 13.36 8.59
CA GLY A 155 12.41 12.88 9.56
C GLY A 155 11.10 13.66 9.58
N ASN A 156 10.99 14.76 8.82
CA ASN A 156 9.80 15.58 8.81
C ASN A 156 8.69 14.91 7.99
N LEU A 157 7.51 14.74 8.58
CA LEU A 157 6.32 14.33 7.86
C LEU A 157 5.58 15.56 7.35
N VAL A 158 5.47 15.70 6.02
CA VAL A 158 4.96 16.88 5.34
C VAL A 158 3.85 16.53 4.37
N LEU A 159 2.74 17.26 4.45
CA LEU A 159 1.63 17.18 3.49
C LEU A 159 1.75 18.33 2.49
N TYR A 160 1.90 17.97 1.23
CA TYR A 160 1.95 18.89 0.09
C TYR A 160 0.64 18.92 -0.68
N TYR A 161 0.38 20.08 -1.28
CA TYR A 161 -0.62 20.25 -2.32
C TYR A 161 0.08 20.55 -3.64
N ILE A 162 -0.27 19.84 -4.71
CA ILE A 162 0.29 20.02 -6.05
C ILE A 162 -0.73 20.72 -6.94
N ASN A 163 -0.26 21.77 -7.61
CA ASN A 163 -1.00 22.39 -8.70
C ASN A 163 -0.86 21.51 -9.94
N MET A 164 -1.94 20.80 -10.29
CA MET A 164 -2.01 20.07 -11.55
C MET A 164 -2.27 21.05 -12.71
N PRO A 165 -1.61 20.89 -13.88
CA PRO A 165 -0.76 19.75 -14.25
C PRO A 165 0.74 19.97 -13.97
N SER A 166 1.16 21.06 -13.31
CA SER A 166 2.57 21.46 -13.31
C SER A 166 3.53 20.51 -12.60
N GLU A 167 3.04 19.51 -11.85
CA GLU A 167 3.80 18.57 -10.99
C GLU A 167 4.77 19.22 -9.99
N VAL A 168 4.93 20.55 -10.02
CA VAL A 168 5.69 21.31 -9.04
C VAL A 168 4.99 21.20 -7.69
N LEU A 169 5.71 20.66 -6.70
CA LEU A 169 5.32 20.73 -5.30
C LEU A 169 5.14 22.20 -4.92
N ASN A 170 3.94 22.58 -4.54
CA ASN A 170 3.69 23.90 -3.98
C ASN A 170 4.24 23.96 -2.54
N HIS A 171 4.01 25.07 -1.84
CA HIS A 171 4.28 25.19 -0.41
C HIS A 171 3.62 24.06 0.38
N ALA A 172 4.30 23.60 1.42
CA ALA A 172 3.76 22.63 2.36
C ALA A 172 2.42 23.14 2.90
N TYR A 173 1.39 22.31 2.78
CA TYR A 173 0.08 22.59 3.37
C TYR A 173 0.12 22.37 4.89
N PHE A 174 0.85 21.33 5.32
CA PHE A 174 1.09 21.02 6.72
C PHE A 174 2.46 20.34 6.86
N ALA A 175 3.13 20.55 8.00
CA ALA A 175 4.33 19.83 8.38
C ALA A 175 4.28 19.53 9.89
N THR A 176 4.78 18.36 10.27
CA THR A 176 4.88 17.96 11.68
C THR A 176 6.03 18.64 12.42
N MET A 177 7.04 19.14 11.69
CA MET A 177 8.26 19.71 12.23
C MET A 177 9.08 18.71 13.07
N THR A 178 8.93 17.41 12.79
CA THR A 178 9.73 16.34 13.39
C THR A 178 11.07 16.21 12.68
N ILE A 179 11.84 17.29 12.69
CA ILE A 179 13.16 17.35 12.06
C ILE A 179 14.16 16.74 13.04
N ASP A 180 14.90 15.74 12.60
CA ASP A 180 16.01 15.18 13.36
C ASP A 180 17.26 16.01 13.06
N ASP A 181 17.70 16.83 14.02
CA ASP A 181 18.87 17.71 13.87
C ASP A 181 20.20 16.92 13.87
N ALA A 182 20.17 15.59 13.89
CA ALA A 182 21.34 14.73 14.03
C ALA A 182 21.46 13.73 12.86
N PHE A 183 22.52 13.86 12.06
CA PHE A 183 23.03 12.84 11.14
C PHE A 183 23.58 11.59 11.88
N GLY A 184 22.87 11.10 12.90
CA GLY A 184 23.24 9.93 13.68
C GLY A 184 22.06 8.98 13.73
N CYS A 185 22.20 7.79 13.13
CA CYS A 185 21.22 6.72 13.23
C CYS A 185 21.05 6.28 14.70
N HIS A 186 20.16 6.95 15.43
CA HIS A 186 19.42 6.31 16.50
C HIS A 186 18.10 5.79 15.90
N GLU A 187 17.55 4.72 16.45
CA GLU A 187 16.25 4.20 16.02
C GLU A 187 15.24 5.36 16.01
N GLY A 188 14.92 5.84 14.80
CA GLY A 188 14.01 6.96 14.63
C GLY A 188 12.65 6.63 15.23
N PRO A 189 11.85 7.63 15.61
CA PRO A 189 10.55 7.39 16.21
C PRO A 189 9.72 6.46 15.30
N GLN A 190 9.37 5.28 15.80
CA GLN A 190 8.39 4.42 15.17
C GLN A 190 7.05 5.15 15.21
N ALA A 191 6.71 5.82 14.11
CA ALA A 191 5.42 6.49 13.97
C ALA A 191 4.36 5.44 13.59
N SER A 192 3.66 4.90 14.58
CA SER A 192 2.39 4.20 14.35
C SER A 192 1.25 5.23 14.38
N GLY A 193 0.67 5.53 13.21
CA GLY A 193 -0.46 6.45 13.08
C GLY A 193 -1.59 5.83 12.27
N LYS A 194 -2.84 6.00 12.72
CA LYS A 194 -4.04 5.59 11.98
C LYS A 194 -4.49 6.75 11.10
N PHE A 195 -4.22 6.68 9.81
CA PHE A 195 -4.79 7.61 8.84
C PHE A 195 -6.14 7.05 8.39
N MET A 196 -7.25 7.61 8.88
CA MET A 196 -8.58 7.31 8.34
C MET A 196 -9.02 8.47 7.47
N TRP A 197 -9.36 8.16 6.21
CA TRP A 197 -10.06 9.07 5.32
C TRP A 197 -11.53 8.60 5.24
N GLU A 198 -12.46 9.46 5.65
CA GLU A 198 -13.89 9.27 5.39
C GLU A 198 -14.37 10.44 4.53
N GLY A 199 -14.80 10.14 3.30
CA GLY A 199 -15.33 11.12 2.36
C GLY A 199 -16.85 11.24 2.49
N GLU A 200 -17.32 12.29 3.17
CA GLU A 200 -18.72 12.75 3.10
C GLU A 200 -18.76 14.22 2.62
N PRO A 201 -19.85 14.68 1.96
CA PRO A 201 -19.94 16.00 1.34
C PRO A 201 -20.28 17.07 2.38
N GLY A 202 -19.27 17.56 3.09
CA GLY A 202 -19.40 18.60 4.10
C GLY A 202 -18.03 19.18 4.49
N PRO A 203 -17.96 20.19 5.38
CA PRO A 203 -16.72 20.88 5.73
C PRO A 203 -15.62 19.86 6.05
N LYS A 204 -14.53 19.94 5.29
CA LYS A 204 -13.45 18.97 5.24
C LYS A 204 -12.63 19.06 6.52
N HIS A 205 -13.01 18.28 7.53
CA HIS A 205 -12.24 18.15 8.75
C HIS A 205 -11.17 17.08 8.56
N PHE A 206 -9.92 17.43 8.85
CA PHE A 206 -8.89 16.45 9.16
C PHE A 206 -9.05 16.07 10.63
N ILE A 207 -9.44 14.82 10.91
CA ILE A 207 -9.44 14.31 12.29
C ILE A 207 -8.22 13.40 12.45
N LEU A 208 -7.15 13.97 12.99
CA LEU A 208 -6.01 13.21 13.50
C LEU A 208 -6.44 12.59 14.84
N TYR A 209 -6.79 11.30 14.85
CA TYR A 209 -6.84 10.56 16.11
C TYR A 209 -5.41 10.21 16.53
N GLY A 210 -4.78 11.10 17.27
CA GLY A 210 -3.49 10.88 17.91
C GLY A 210 -3.58 11.28 19.38
N GLN A 211 -3.82 10.30 20.27
CA GLN A 211 -3.62 10.52 21.69
C GLN A 211 -2.12 10.41 21.97
N TRP A 212 -1.43 11.55 22.05
CA TRP A 212 -0.04 11.61 22.47
C TRP A 212 0.03 11.25 23.96
N ARG A 213 0.47 10.02 24.27
CA ARG A 213 1.03 9.72 25.59
C ARG A 213 2.52 9.46 25.40
N GLY A 214 3.33 10.42 25.85
CA GLY A 214 4.75 10.20 26.05
C GLY A 214 4.92 8.99 26.97
N LEU A 215 5.67 7.99 26.49
CA LEU A 215 6.02 6.81 27.27
C LEU A 215 7.14 7.18 28.25
N TRP A 216 6.78 7.82 29.37
CA TRP A 216 7.48 7.63 30.62
C TRP A 216 6.41 7.50 31.69
N GLU A 217 6.38 6.34 32.34
CA GLU A 217 5.39 5.89 33.33
C GLU A 217 4.06 5.36 32.76
N LEU A 218 4.00 4.03 32.56
CA LEU A 218 2.75 3.30 32.71
C LEU A 218 2.96 2.07 33.61
N PRO A 219 2.04 1.81 34.56
CA PRO A 219 2.01 0.59 35.34
C PRO A 219 1.57 -0.58 34.46
N HIS A 220 2.19 -1.73 34.71
CA HIS A 220 1.93 -3.06 34.15
C HIS A 220 0.54 -3.25 33.51
N TRP A 221 0.48 -3.08 32.20
CA TRP A 221 -0.41 -3.85 31.32
C TRP A 221 0.48 -4.37 30.19
N GLU A 222 0.65 -5.68 30.12
CA GLU A 222 1.46 -6.31 29.08
C GLU A 222 0.80 -6.05 27.73
N LEU A 223 1.49 -5.29 26.86
CA LEU A 223 1.23 -5.33 25.42
C LEU A 223 1.35 -6.79 24.95
N PRO A 224 0.44 -7.31 24.11
CA PRO A 224 0.66 -8.61 23.49
C PRO A 224 1.99 -8.54 22.74
N ARG A 225 2.98 -9.32 23.20
CA ARG A 225 4.25 -9.48 22.51
C ARG A 225 3.93 -9.79 21.05
N VAL A 226 4.42 -8.96 20.13
CA VAL A 226 4.49 -9.32 18.71
C VAL A 226 5.24 -10.64 18.67
N PRO A 227 4.61 -11.76 18.31
CA PRO A 227 5.31 -13.01 18.31
C PRO A 227 6.39 -12.93 17.22
N HIS A 228 7.65 -12.95 17.63
CA HIS A 228 8.82 -13.09 16.74
C HIS A 228 8.85 -14.44 15.98
N ARG A 229 7.77 -15.23 16.04
CA ARG A 229 7.51 -16.38 15.19
C ARG A 229 6.05 -16.35 14.79
N LEU A 230 5.80 -16.08 13.51
CA LEU A 230 4.54 -16.40 12.86
C LEU A 230 4.29 -17.90 13.04
N GLY A 231 3.20 -18.24 13.72
CA GLY A 231 2.68 -19.59 13.70
C GLY A 231 2.11 -19.86 12.31
N GLY A 232 2.82 -20.70 11.54
CA GLY A 232 2.46 -21.06 10.16
C GLY A 232 3.24 -20.25 9.12
N ALA A 233 3.87 -20.95 8.18
CA ALA A 233 4.43 -20.31 6.99
C ALA A 233 3.28 -19.68 6.17
N PRO A 234 3.48 -18.50 5.55
CA PRO A 234 2.49 -17.92 4.67
C PRO A 234 2.14 -18.91 3.55
N THR A 235 0.85 -19.19 3.37
CA THR A 235 0.39 -20.06 2.29
C THR A 235 0.47 -19.31 0.97
N CYS A 236 1.30 -19.79 0.05
CA CYS A 236 1.36 -19.29 -1.32
C CYS A 236 -0.05 -19.31 -1.95
N GLY A 237 -0.50 -18.17 -2.46
CA GLY A 237 -1.82 -18.00 -3.08
C GLY A 237 -1.78 -17.85 -4.60
N LEU A 238 -0.60 -17.57 -5.17
CA LEU A 238 -0.30 -17.48 -6.60
C LEU A 238 1.03 -18.16 -6.90
#